data_AF-A0A7S3L9A6-F1
#
_entry.id   AF-A0A7S3L9A6-F1
#
_cell.length_a   1.000
_cell.length_b   1.000
_cell.length_c   1.000
_cell.angle_alpha   90.00
_cell.angle_beta   90.00
_cell.angle_gamma   90.00
#
_symmetry.space_group_name_H-M   'P 1'
#
loop_
_entity.id
_entity.type
_entity.pdbx_description
1 polymer ?
#
loop_
_entity_poly.entity_id
_entity_poly.type
_entity_poly.pdbx_seq_one_letter_code
_entity_poly.pdbx_strand_id
1 'polypeptide(L)'
;MEDRKARIAALRAKAGRAKPTEANNNSDDADRSAPPRDPVLQVVSLTNSSEPQPSKKKQKGEEEKKESVIDLALRQAQAEAKSTPATAHIEDLAPKKVNADLKREIQPKLDKLERRTQKAIVALLRERLEKEASAEIDE
;
A
#
# COMPACT_ATOMS: atom_id res chain seq x y z
N MET A 1 -0.97 5.62 38.91
CA MET A 1 -1.74 4.61 38.13
C MET A 1 -3.26 4.77 38.31
N GLU A 2 -3.71 5.34 39.43
CA GLU A 2 -5.12 5.51 39.77
C GLU A 2 -5.81 6.61 38.93
N ASP A 3 -5.11 7.69 38.61
CA ASP A 3 -5.67 8.83 37.84
C ASP A 3 -6.12 8.44 36.43
N ARG A 4 -5.35 7.57 35.77
CA ARG A 4 -5.71 7.05 34.43
C ARG A 4 -6.97 6.19 34.51
N LYS A 5 -7.09 5.35 35.54
CA LYS A 5 -8.25 4.49 35.75
C LYS A 5 -9.51 5.31 36.01
N ALA A 6 -9.41 6.36 36.84
CA ALA A 6 -10.49 7.30 37.10
C ALA A 6 -10.91 8.05 35.83
N ARG A 7 -9.94 8.56 35.05
CA ARG A 7 -10.19 9.24 33.77
C ARG A 7 -10.90 8.34 32.76
N ILE A 8 -10.46 7.08 32.64
CA ILE A 8 -11.09 6.10 31.74
C ILE A 8 -12.51 5.76 32.21
N ALA A 9 -12.74 5.64 33.52
CA ALA A 9 -14.07 5.38 34.07
C ALA A 9 -15.04 6.54 33.79
N ALA A 10 -14.58 7.78 33.98
CA ALA A 10 -15.35 8.99 33.67
C ALA A 10 -15.71 9.08 32.16
N LEU A 11 -14.77 8.75 31.29
CA LEU A 11 -15.02 8.71 29.83
C LEU A 11 -16.04 7.63 29.45
N ARG A 12 -16.01 6.46 30.11
CA ARG A 12 -17.00 5.40 29.89
C ARG A 12 -18.39 5.78 30.37
N ALA A 13 -18.50 6.39 31.54
CA ALA A 13 -19.77 6.90 32.07
C ALA A 13 -20.36 7.98 31.15
N LYS A 14 -19.54 8.92 30.67
CA LYS A 14 -19.95 9.98 29.74
C LYS A 14 -20.39 9.44 28.37
N ALA A 15 -19.77 8.35 27.91
CA ALA A 15 -20.15 7.66 26.67
C ALA A 15 -21.34 6.69 26.84
N GLY A 16 -22.01 6.68 28.01
CA GLY A 16 -23.14 5.79 28.30
C GLY A 16 -22.78 4.30 28.35
N ARG A 17 -21.49 3.98 28.36
CA ARG A 17 -20.98 2.60 28.28
C ARG A 17 -20.66 2.12 29.69
N ALA A 18 -21.71 1.87 30.47
CA ALA A 18 -21.60 1.26 31.78
C ALA A 18 -20.93 -0.12 31.67
N LYS A 19 -20.17 -0.49 32.70
CA LYS A 19 -19.42 -1.75 32.78
C LYS A 19 -20.40 -2.93 32.79
N PRO A 20 -20.26 -3.96 31.94
CA PRO A 20 -21.04 -5.17 32.10
C PRO A 20 -20.55 -5.88 33.36
N THR A 21 -21.44 -6.05 34.33
CA THR A 21 -21.27 -6.97 35.44
C THR A 21 -21.74 -8.35 34.99
N GLU A 22 -20.84 -9.32 35.10
CA GLU A 22 -21.02 -10.77 34.93
C GLU A 22 -22.40 -11.27 35.41
N ALA A 23 -23.28 -11.65 34.48
CA ALA A 23 -24.44 -12.50 34.76
C ALA A 23 -24.97 -13.12 33.45
N ASN A 24 -24.71 -14.42 33.31
CA ASN A 24 -25.56 -15.50 32.78
C ASN A 24 -26.31 -15.35 31.44
N ASN A 25 -26.26 -16.44 30.66
CA ASN A 25 -26.85 -16.61 29.34
C ASN A 25 -28.38 -16.55 29.31
N ASN A 26 -28.89 -16.15 28.13
CA ASN A 26 -30.25 -16.18 27.58
C ASN A 26 -31.19 -15.02 27.91
N SER A 27 -31.38 -14.14 26.92
CA SER A 27 -32.71 -13.81 26.38
C SER A 27 -32.56 -13.06 25.05
N ASP A 28 -33.17 -13.63 24.02
CA ASP A 28 -33.40 -13.05 22.71
C ASP A 28 -34.16 -11.71 22.76
N ASP A 29 -33.89 -10.91 21.72
CA ASP A 29 -34.75 -9.90 21.08
C ASP A 29 -35.71 -9.04 21.94
N ALA A 30 -35.34 -7.76 22.10
CA ALA A 30 -36.30 -6.66 22.01
C ALA A 30 -35.59 -5.31 21.76
N ASP A 31 -35.70 -4.84 20.52
CA ASP A 31 -36.14 -3.49 20.18
C ASP A 31 -35.49 -2.28 20.89
N ARG A 32 -34.66 -1.54 20.14
CA ARG A 32 -34.84 -0.09 19.99
C ARG A 32 -33.99 0.46 18.84
N SER A 33 -34.68 0.69 17.73
CA SER A 33 -34.32 1.64 16.68
C SER A 33 -33.78 2.96 17.29
N ALA A 34 -32.48 3.20 17.14
CA ALA A 34 -31.87 4.49 17.36
C ALA A 34 -31.52 5.09 16.00
N PRO A 35 -32.05 6.27 15.61
CA PRO A 35 -31.66 6.89 14.35
C PRO A 35 -30.18 7.31 14.40
N PRO A 36 -29.46 7.25 13.27
CA PRO A 36 -28.08 7.70 13.22
C PRO A 36 -28.07 9.22 13.46
N ARG A 37 -27.35 9.65 14.50
CA ARG A 37 -27.04 11.06 14.71
C ARG A 37 -25.80 11.39 13.89
N ASP A 38 -26.00 12.01 12.74
CA ASP A 38 -24.92 12.55 11.93
C ASP A 38 -24.20 13.67 12.70
N PRO A 39 -22.87 13.62 12.88
CA PRO A 39 -22.13 14.73 13.46
C PRO A 39 -21.96 15.82 12.40
N VAL A 40 -22.63 16.96 12.59
CA VAL A 40 -22.36 18.18 11.82
C VAL A 40 -20.93 18.64 12.11
N LEU A 41 -20.06 18.53 11.12
CA LEU A 41 -18.70 19.08 11.16
C LEU A 41 -18.77 20.60 11.00
N GLN A 42 -18.44 21.34 12.06
CA GLN A 42 -18.17 22.77 11.96
C GLN A 42 -16.82 22.98 11.25
N VAL A 43 -16.89 23.45 10.01
CA VAL A 43 -15.71 23.84 9.23
C VAL A 43 -15.23 25.21 9.73
N VAL A 44 -14.11 25.23 10.44
CA VAL A 44 -13.37 26.46 10.75
C VAL A 44 -12.59 26.84 9.51
N SER A 45 -12.97 27.92 8.83
CA SER A 45 -12.22 28.48 7.72
C SER A 45 -10.99 29.23 8.24
N LEU A 46 -9.81 28.61 8.13
CA LEU A 46 -8.53 29.28 8.31
C LEU A 46 -8.16 30.02 7.01
N THR A 47 -8.32 31.34 6.98
CA THR A 47 -7.78 32.15 5.88
C THR A 47 -6.28 32.28 6.05
N ASN A 48 -5.51 31.58 5.21
CA ASN A 48 -4.07 31.78 5.07
C ASN A 48 -3.80 33.18 4.50
N SER A 49 -3.22 34.07 5.31
CA SER A 49 -2.63 35.31 4.83
C SER A 49 -1.42 34.99 3.94
N SER A 50 -1.46 35.48 2.71
CA SER A 50 -0.39 35.41 1.73
C SER A 50 0.73 36.39 2.08
N GLU A 51 1.92 35.89 2.39
CA GLU A 51 3.15 36.69 2.36
C GLU A 51 3.83 36.58 0.98
N PRO A 52 4.25 37.70 0.37
CA PRO A 52 4.84 37.71 -0.96
C PRO A 52 6.34 37.35 -0.92
N GLN A 53 6.72 36.44 -1.82
CA GLN A 53 8.09 36.09 -2.19
C GLN A 53 8.88 37.31 -2.73
N PRO A 54 10.14 37.54 -2.31
CA PRO A 54 11.06 38.34 -3.09
C PRO A 54 11.89 37.44 -4.01
N SER A 55 11.58 37.54 -5.30
CA SER A 55 12.36 37.03 -6.41
C SER A 55 13.76 37.67 -6.47
N LYS A 56 14.81 36.85 -6.47
CA LYS A 56 16.14 37.27 -6.95
C LYS A 56 16.76 36.21 -7.85
N LYS A 57 16.67 36.48 -9.15
CA LYS A 57 17.52 35.92 -10.21
C LYS A 57 19.00 36.11 -9.84
N LYS A 58 19.77 35.02 -9.87
CA LYS A 58 21.19 35.05 -10.23
C LYS A 58 21.45 33.94 -11.23
N GLN A 59 21.64 34.35 -12.49
CA GLN A 59 22.39 33.56 -13.47
C GLN A 59 23.86 33.57 -13.05
N LYS A 60 24.56 32.45 -13.27
CA LYS A 60 25.89 32.34 -13.92
C LYS A 60 26.67 31.14 -13.37
N GLY A 61 27.21 30.34 -14.29
CA GLY A 61 28.31 29.41 -14.04
C GLY A 61 27.92 27.95 -14.17
N GLU A 62 28.02 27.41 -15.39
CA GLU A 62 28.31 26.00 -15.58
C GLU A 62 29.76 25.78 -15.12
N GLU A 63 29.94 25.47 -13.84
CA GLU A 63 31.18 24.94 -13.32
C GLU A 63 31.01 23.43 -13.14
N GLU A 64 31.91 22.68 -13.78
CA GLU A 64 32.02 21.24 -13.71
C GLU A 64 32.02 20.78 -12.24
N LYS A 65 30.93 20.14 -11.83
CA LYS A 65 30.73 19.67 -10.46
C LYS A 65 31.70 18.52 -10.19
N LYS A 66 32.88 18.84 -9.68
CA LYS A 66 33.60 17.90 -8.81
C LYS A 66 32.71 17.74 -7.58
N GLU A 67 31.97 16.64 -7.55
CA GLU A 67 31.05 16.31 -6.45
C GLU A 67 31.80 16.51 -5.13
N SER A 68 31.32 17.43 -4.31
CA SER A 68 31.93 17.67 -3.01
C SER A 68 31.72 16.43 -2.13
N VAL A 69 32.58 16.21 -1.14
CA VAL A 69 32.41 15.11 -0.17
C VAL A 69 31.02 15.15 0.47
N ILE A 70 30.45 16.35 0.60
CA ILE A 70 29.09 16.59 1.10
C ILE A 70 28.03 16.05 0.13
N ASP A 71 28.19 16.26 -1.19
CA ASP A 71 27.26 15.75 -2.20
C ASP A 71 27.30 14.22 -2.27
N LEU A 72 28.49 13.63 -2.14
CA LEU A 72 28.65 12.18 -2.10
C LEU A 72 28.01 11.58 -0.84
N ALA A 73 28.22 12.20 0.33
CA ALA A 73 27.59 11.79 1.57
C ALA A 73 26.06 11.96 1.54
N LEU A 74 25.56 13.03 0.93
CA LEU A 74 24.12 13.26 0.74
C LEU A 74 23.52 12.17 -0.18
N ARG A 75 24.22 11.81 -1.25
CA ARG A 75 23.80 10.74 -2.17
C ARG A 75 23.83 9.37 -1.52
N GLN A 76 24.83 9.09 -0.68
CA GLN A 76 24.89 7.87 0.14
C GLN A 76 23.72 7.80 1.13
N ALA A 77 23.46 8.86 1.89
CA ALA A 77 22.34 8.93 2.83
C ALA A 77 20.97 8.76 2.14
N GLN A 78 20.81 9.32 0.93
CA GLN A 78 19.60 9.14 0.13
C GLN A 78 19.46 7.71 -0.42
N ALA A 79 20.56 7.07 -0.83
CA ALA A 79 20.55 5.69 -1.27
C ALA A 79 20.21 4.74 -0.11
N GLU A 80 20.76 4.99 1.08
CA GLU A 80 20.47 4.25 2.30
C GLU A 80 19.01 4.43 2.73
N ALA A 81 18.48 5.66 2.73
CA ALA A 81 17.07 5.93 3.02
C ALA A 81 16.11 5.21 2.05
N LYS A 82 16.48 5.11 0.77
CA LYS A 82 15.69 4.39 -0.25
C LYS A 82 15.82 2.87 -0.15
N SER A 83 16.86 2.36 0.50
CA SER A 83 17.09 0.93 0.74
C SER A 83 16.49 0.42 2.06
N THR A 84 16.12 1.33 2.97
CA THR A 84 15.36 0.93 4.17
C THR A 84 13.93 0.54 3.75
N PRO A 85 13.44 -0.67 4.10
CA PRO A 85 12.06 -1.06 3.88
C PRO A 85 11.15 -0.39 4.94
N ALA A 86 11.33 0.92 5.17
CA ALA A 86 10.75 1.65 6.29
C ALA A 86 9.30 2.10 6.05
N THR A 87 8.69 1.67 4.95
CA THR A 87 7.23 1.70 4.78
C THR A 87 6.82 0.43 4.08
N ALA A 88 6.82 -0.70 4.80
CA ALA A 88 5.95 -1.81 4.41
C ALA A 88 4.57 -1.19 4.20
N HIS A 89 4.10 -1.19 2.96
CA HIS A 89 2.85 -0.56 2.57
C HIS A 89 1.77 -1.04 3.55
N ILE A 90 1.20 -0.14 4.34
CA ILE A 90 0.20 -0.47 5.38
C ILE A 90 -0.99 -1.22 4.73
N GLU A 91 -1.19 -1.01 3.43
CA GLU A 91 -2.13 -1.68 2.55
C GLU A 91 -1.89 -3.19 2.41
N ASP A 92 -0.65 -3.67 2.51
CA ASP A 92 -0.33 -5.11 2.50
C ASP A 92 -0.63 -5.81 3.83
N LEU A 93 -0.71 -5.04 4.93
CA LEU A 93 -1.14 -5.51 6.24
C LEU A 93 -2.67 -5.51 6.39
N ALA A 94 -3.39 -4.87 5.47
CA ALA A 94 -4.84 -4.88 5.48
C ALA A 94 -5.37 -6.31 5.18
N PRO A 95 -6.54 -6.70 5.74
CA PRO A 95 -7.19 -7.96 5.39
C PRO A 95 -7.43 -8.01 3.88
N LYS A 96 -6.75 -8.95 3.20
CA LYS A 96 -6.87 -9.13 1.75
C LYS A 96 -8.19 -9.81 1.42
N LYS A 97 -8.64 -9.66 0.16
CA LYS A 97 -9.82 -10.37 -0.36
C LYS A 97 -9.69 -11.87 -0.10
N VAL A 98 -10.80 -12.57 0.15
CA VAL A 98 -10.82 -14.03 0.39
C VAL A 98 -10.08 -14.81 -0.71
N ASN A 99 -10.15 -14.36 -1.96
CA ASN A 99 -9.50 -15.01 -3.11
C ASN A 99 -8.02 -14.61 -3.32
N ALA A 100 -7.44 -13.79 -2.45
CA ALA A 100 -6.08 -13.30 -2.62
C ALA A 100 -5.05 -14.44 -2.52
N ASP A 101 -5.29 -15.38 -1.60
CA ASP A 101 -4.43 -16.54 -1.45
C ASP A 101 -4.53 -17.48 -2.66
N LEU A 102 -5.77 -17.72 -3.11
CA LEU A 102 -6.03 -18.50 -4.32
C LEU A 102 -5.25 -17.96 -5.54
N LYS A 103 -5.26 -16.64 -5.75
CA LYS A 103 -4.50 -16.02 -6.83
C LYS A 103 -2.99 -16.22 -6.65
N ARG A 104 -2.49 -16.02 -5.44
CA ARG A 104 -1.07 -16.17 -5.11
C ARG A 104 -0.58 -17.62 -5.33
N GLU A 105 -1.37 -18.61 -4.95
CA GLU A 105 -1.03 -20.02 -5.09
C GLU A 105 -1.18 -20.55 -6.52
N ILE A 106 -2.13 -20.01 -7.29
CA ILE A 106 -2.37 -20.40 -8.69
C ILE A 106 -1.33 -19.77 -9.64
N GLN A 107 -0.89 -18.53 -9.38
CA GLN A 107 0.04 -17.82 -10.24
C GLN A 107 1.29 -18.63 -10.63
N PRO A 108 2.06 -19.23 -9.70
CA PRO A 108 3.25 -20.01 -10.07
C PRO A 108 2.93 -21.28 -10.87
N LYS A 109 1.70 -21.82 -10.78
CA LYS A 109 1.25 -22.96 -11.60
C LYS A 109 0.95 -22.49 -13.03
N LEU A 110 0.30 -21.34 -13.18
CA LEU A 110 0.06 -20.72 -14.48
C LEU A 110 1.37 -20.34 -15.16
N ASP A 111 2.31 -19.73 -14.44
CA ASP A 111 3.63 -19.36 -15.00
C ASP A 111 4.40 -20.61 -15.49
N LYS A 112 4.34 -21.72 -14.74
CA LYS A 112 4.94 -22.99 -15.17
C LYS A 112 4.26 -23.55 -16.40
N LEU A 113 2.94 -23.46 -16.48
CA LEU A 113 2.17 -23.92 -17.62
C LEU A 113 2.50 -23.07 -18.86
N GLU A 114 2.51 -21.75 -18.73
CA GLU A 114 2.84 -20.80 -19.79
C GLU A 114 4.26 -21.02 -20.33
N ARG A 115 5.25 -21.25 -19.45
CA ARG A 115 6.60 -21.61 -19.89
C ARG A 115 6.65 -22.91 -20.69
N ARG A 116 5.81 -23.89 -20.34
CA ARG A 116 5.72 -25.17 -21.08
C ARG A 116 5.03 -24.98 -22.43
N THR A 117 3.95 -24.20 -22.49
CA THR A 117 3.25 -23.93 -23.74
C THR A 117 4.12 -23.13 -24.69
N GLN A 118 4.83 -22.10 -24.23
CA GLN A 118 5.80 -21.36 -25.05
C GLN A 118 6.89 -22.27 -25.62
N LYS A 119 7.45 -23.17 -24.81
CA LYS A 119 8.43 -24.17 -25.28
C LYS A 119 7.85 -25.10 -26.35
N ALA A 120 6.62 -25.59 -26.15
CA ALA A 120 5.94 -26.43 -27.11
C ALA A 120 5.65 -25.69 -28.42
N ILE A 121 5.20 -24.44 -28.35
CA ILE A 121 4.98 -23.58 -29.53
C ILE A 121 6.28 -23.40 -30.32
N VAL A 122 7.39 -23.08 -29.65
CA VAL A 122 8.70 -22.93 -30.31
C VAL A 122 9.15 -24.24 -30.95
N ALA A 123 8.93 -25.39 -30.29
CA ALA A 123 9.27 -26.69 -30.86
C ALA A 123 8.46 -26.99 -32.13
N LEU A 124 7.14 -26.77 -32.11
CA LEU A 124 6.27 -26.95 -33.27
C LEU A 124 6.63 -26.01 -34.43
N LEU A 125 6.97 -24.76 -34.13
CA LEU A 125 7.43 -23.81 -35.14
C LEU A 125 8.74 -24.25 -35.78
N ARG A 126 9.70 -24.74 -35.00
CA ARG A 126 10.97 -25.29 -35.52
C ARG A 126 10.72 -26.47 -36.44
N GLU A 127 9.93 -27.45 -36.00
CA GLU A 127 9.59 -28.61 -36.81
C GLU A 127 8.90 -28.21 -38.13
N ARG A 128 7.98 -27.24 -38.07
CA ARG A 128 7.31 -26.72 -39.27
C ARG A 128 8.29 -26.07 -40.24
N LEU A 129 9.18 -25.20 -39.74
CA LEU A 129 10.17 -24.52 -40.57
C LEU A 129 11.19 -25.51 -41.17
N GLU A 130 11.60 -26.52 -40.41
CA GLU A 130 12.49 -27.59 -40.91
C GLU A 130 11.83 -28.40 -42.02
N LYS A 131 10.54 -28.72 -41.88
CA LYS A 131 9.76 -29.41 -42.93
C LYS A 131 9.60 -28.57 -44.20
N GLU A 132 9.30 -27.28 -44.05
CA GLU A 132 9.21 -26.35 -45.18
C GLU A 132 10.57 -26.23 -45.89
N ALA A 133 11.67 -26.11 -45.13
CA ALA A 133 13.03 -26.05 -45.69
C ALA A 133 13.47 -27.36 -46.36
N SER A 134 13.15 -28.53 -45.80
CA SER A 134 13.47 -29.81 -46.43
C SER A 134 12.67 -30.04 -47.70
N ALA A 135 11.40 -29.66 -47.71
CA ALA A 135 10.55 -29.78 -48.90
C ALA A 135 11.03 -28.89 -50.05
N GLU A 136 11.56 -27.70 -49.75
CA GLU A 136 12.13 -26.80 -50.75
C GLU A 136 13.49 -27.28 -51.30
N ILE A 137 14.20 -28.16 -50.58
CA ILE A 137 15.48 -28.76 -51.04
C ILE A 137 15.23 -29.97 -51.95
N ASP A 138 14.10 -30.66 -51.79
CA ASP A 138 13.75 -31.87 -52.55
C ASP A 138 13.00 -31.58 -53.88
N GLU A 139 12.59 -30.32 -54.13
CA GLU A 139 12.09 -29.83 -55.45
C GLU A 139 13.19 -29.19 -56.31
#